data_AF-H3NT14-F1
#
_entry.id   AF-H3NT14-F1
#
_cell.length_a   1.000
_cell.length_b   1.000
_cell.length_c   1.000
_cell.angle_alpha   90.00
_cell.angle_beta   90.00
_cell.angle_gamma   90.00
#
_symmetry.space_group_name_H-M   'P 1'
#
loop_
_entity.id
_entity.type
_entity.pdbx_description
1 polymer ?
#
loop_
_entity_poly.entity_id
_entity_poly.type
_entity_poly.pdbx_seq_one_letter_code
_entity_poly.pdbx_strand_id
1 'polypeptide(L)'
;MYYPMTSKPCWRTSGVAFLHLMALYVTSVCSSAAIADEYSNTSVSTASQNVIVVANPESRVVNLRSDLDLGIRVSTEIPMHSGTQAEGSFRKTEAQILAAKQRSVFEESGQWGVVRLYPEYSVIPELMLELVVLKSDGRELLIRVNLTAVNGDLLLADTYLDRSVSETLASEPEEPFADLFHRIHRDVAIAVSQHSQSSHYLDTLSFLRYAQQLVPEAFSGYLASNNGQWQLLREPSDQDPMYARIAKLRDYELLFVDTIDEQLSGALRDIDVAYRLWLQSSKEQLDWLERRRSRGVDVASFSDDSTFARHQAVYAAYRSLKIHEQELFELVLDLESESRSTALEIEDNVVKLEGTLEQQYREWRETLAKIVQLENAF
;
A
#
# COMPACT_ATOMS: atom_id res chain seq x y z
N MET A 1 -42.34 -38.55 -76.71
CA MET A 1 -42.68 -39.50 -75.62
C MET A 1 -42.49 -38.75 -74.31
N TYR A 2 -43.63 -38.41 -73.68
CA TYR A 2 -43.84 -37.84 -72.34
C TYR A 2 -43.17 -36.50 -71.92
N TYR A 3 -43.89 -35.41 -72.25
CA TYR A 3 -44.34 -34.26 -71.43
C TYR A 3 -44.64 -34.60 -69.91
N PRO A 4 -44.98 -33.65 -68.99
CA PRO A 4 -44.23 -32.51 -68.41
C PRO A 4 -44.74 -32.13 -66.97
N MET A 5 -44.82 -30.83 -66.66
CA MET A 5 -45.62 -30.13 -65.61
C MET A 5 -44.88 -29.81 -64.31
N THR A 6 -44.52 -28.55 -64.03
CA THR A 6 -45.38 -27.41 -63.59
C THR A 6 -46.22 -27.70 -62.36
N SER A 7 -45.98 -26.96 -61.27
CA SER A 7 -47.03 -26.16 -60.61
C SER A 7 -46.49 -25.42 -59.37
N LYS A 8 -46.63 -24.09 -59.39
CA LYS A 8 -47.05 -23.35 -58.17
C LYS A 8 -48.52 -23.75 -57.91
N PRO A 9 -48.96 -23.78 -56.64
CA PRO A 9 -49.83 -22.70 -56.13
C PRO A 9 -49.55 -22.45 -54.64
N CYS A 10 -50.26 -21.64 -53.87
CA CYS A 10 -51.06 -20.42 -54.00
C CYS A 10 -51.52 -20.13 -52.56
N TRP A 11 -51.76 -18.86 -52.25
CA TRP A 11 -52.31 -18.40 -50.98
C TRP A 11 -53.70 -18.97 -50.67
N ARG A 12 -54.05 -19.01 -49.37
CA ARG A 12 -55.37 -18.67 -48.78
C ARG A 12 -55.23 -18.80 -47.26
N THR A 13 -55.29 -17.72 -46.48
CA THR A 13 -56.47 -17.04 -45.90
C THR A 13 -57.43 -17.93 -45.11
N SER A 14 -57.73 -17.43 -43.90
CA SER A 14 -59.01 -17.45 -43.18
C SER A 14 -59.02 -18.26 -41.88
N GLY A 15 -59.37 -17.59 -40.79
CA GLY A 15 -59.64 -18.23 -39.49
C GLY A 15 -59.88 -17.24 -38.35
N VAL A 16 -60.78 -16.27 -38.55
CA VAL A 16 -61.34 -15.41 -37.49
C VAL A 16 -62.38 -16.22 -36.70
N ALA A 17 -62.33 -16.20 -35.36
CA ALA A 17 -63.49 -16.34 -34.47
C ALA A 17 -63.08 -15.91 -33.04
N PHE A 18 -63.61 -14.78 -32.52
CA PHE A 18 -64.75 -14.71 -31.59
C PHE A 18 -64.39 -15.29 -30.19
N LEU A 19 -64.30 -14.51 -29.11
CA LEU A 19 -65.44 -13.84 -28.46
C LEU A 19 -65.00 -12.70 -27.52
N HIS A 20 -65.66 -11.56 -27.68
CA HIS A 20 -65.88 -10.59 -26.61
C HIS A 20 -66.72 -11.19 -25.49
N LEU A 21 -66.36 -10.91 -24.24
CA LEU A 21 -67.38 -10.67 -23.22
C LEU A 21 -66.91 -9.58 -22.24
N MET A 22 -67.68 -8.52 -22.27
CA MET A 22 -67.63 -7.35 -21.40
C MET A 22 -68.11 -7.72 -20.00
N ALA A 23 -67.52 -7.10 -18.97
CA ALA A 23 -68.22 -6.29 -17.95
C ALA A 23 -67.85 -6.56 -16.47
N LEU A 24 -67.38 -5.47 -15.86
CA LEU A 24 -67.75 -4.91 -14.55
C LEU A 24 -67.16 -5.47 -13.23
N TYR A 25 -66.44 -4.55 -12.57
CA TYR A 25 -66.27 -4.32 -11.11
C TYR A 25 -65.54 -5.41 -10.31
N VAL A 26 -64.53 -5.11 -9.48
CA VAL A 26 -64.56 -4.19 -8.33
C VAL A 26 -63.14 -3.64 -8.06
N THR A 27 -63.09 -2.35 -7.75
CA THR A 27 -61.94 -1.65 -7.18
C THR A 27 -61.57 -2.21 -5.80
N SER A 28 -60.37 -2.77 -5.65
CA SER A 28 -59.73 -2.97 -4.35
C SER A 28 -58.40 -2.22 -4.35
N VAL A 29 -58.44 -1.03 -3.74
CA VAL A 29 -57.25 -0.28 -3.34
C VAL A 29 -56.62 -1.04 -2.18
N CYS A 30 -55.54 -1.78 -2.44
CA CYS A 30 -54.63 -2.23 -1.40
C CYS A 30 -53.40 -1.34 -1.42
N SER A 31 -53.44 -0.30 -0.58
CA SER A 31 -52.28 0.45 -0.14
C SER A 31 -51.37 -0.47 0.66
N SER A 32 -50.31 -0.99 0.06
CA SER A 32 -49.17 -1.50 0.83
C SER A 32 -48.24 -0.33 1.12
N ALA A 33 -48.25 0.08 2.39
CA ALA A 33 -47.33 1.06 2.95
C ALA A 33 -45.88 0.58 2.72
N ALA A 34 -45.10 1.37 1.99
CA ALA A 34 -43.66 1.28 2.01
C ALA A 34 -43.19 1.91 3.33
N ILE A 35 -42.82 1.08 4.29
CA ILE A 35 -41.91 1.46 5.38
C ILE A 35 -40.53 1.49 4.71
N ALA A 36 -40.12 2.67 4.25
CA ALA A 36 -38.73 2.91 3.91
C ALA A 36 -38.07 3.43 5.18
N ASP A 37 -37.24 2.57 5.78
CA ASP A 37 -36.47 2.87 6.97
C ASP A 37 -35.70 4.18 6.81
N GLU A 38 -35.90 5.05 7.79
CA GLU A 38 -35.13 6.24 8.06
C GLU A 38 -33.71 5.80 8.42
N TYR A 39 -32.85 5.63 7.41
CA TYR A 39 -31.41 5.51 7.62
C TYR A 39 -30.93 6.85 8.16
N SER A 40 -30.85 6.91 9.49
CA SER A 40 -30.10 7.90 10.23
C SER A 40 -28.75 8.08 9.56
N ASN A 41 -28.54 9.25 8.96
CA ASN A 41 -27.23 9.74 8.58
C ASN A 41 -26.39 9.86 9.85
N THR A 42 -25.76 8.75 10.26
CA THR A 42 -24.60 8.80 11.12
C THR A 42 -23.53 9.46 10.29
N SER A 43 -23.41 10.78 10.43
CA SER A 43 -22.27 11.53 9.92
C SER A 43 -21.02 10.91 10.52
N VAL A 44 -20.37 10.03 9.77
CA VAL A 44 -18.98 9.69 9.99
C VAL A 44 -18.26 11.03 9.90
N SER A 45 -17.75 11.48 11.04
CA SER A 45 -16.88 12.64 11.12
C SER A 45 -15.60 12.29 10.36
N THR A 46 -15.63 12.43 9.04
CA THR A 46 -14.42 12.48 8.22
C THR A 46 -13.74 13.78 8.61
N ALA A 47 -12.83 13.71 9.59
CA ALA A 47 -11.91 14.80 9.85
C ALA A 47 -11.31 15.19 8.50
N SER A 48 -11.42 16.47 8.12
CA SER A 48 -10.84 16.97 6.89
C SER A 48 -9.32 16.78 6.97
N GLN A 49 -8.82 15.66 6.44
CA GLN A 49 -7.40 15.44 6.30
C GLN A 49 -6.91 16.45 5.27
N ASN A 50 -6.04 17.38 5.70
CA ASN A 50 -5.44 18.33 4.79
C ASN A 50 -4.58 17.55 3.79
N VAL A 51 -4.95 17.61 2.51
CA VAL A 51 -4.16 17.00 1.44
C VAL A 51 -3.09 18.00 1.02
N ILE A 52 -1.83 17.67 1.30
CA ILE A 52 -0.66 18.41 0.86
C ILE A 52 -0.42 18.06 -0.60
N VAL A 53 -0.69 19.00 -1.51
CA VAL A 53 -0.31 18.85 -2.91
C VAL A 53 1.16 19.17 -3.05
N VAL A 54 1.95 18.17 -3.40
CA VAL A 54 3.37 18.30 -3.70
C VAL A 54 3.48 19.05 -5.04
N ALA A 55 4.21 20.14 -5.00
CA ALA A 55 4.64 20.87 -6.18
C ALA A 55 6.14 21.11 -6.03
N ASN A 56 6.85 21.07 -7.17
CA ASN A 56 8.28 21.31 -7.40
C ASN A 56 9.09 21.77 -6.16
N PRO A 57 10.21 21.10 -5.81
CA PRO A 57 10.70 21.05 -4.44
C PRO A 57 11.09 22.42 -3.88
N GLU A 58 10.37 22.87 -2.84
CA GLU A 58 10.84 23.99 -2.02
C GLU A 58 12.18 23.60 -1.38
N SER A 59 13.26 24.34 -1.57
CA SER A 59 14.56 24.00 -0.98
C SER A 59 14.68 24.54 0.45
N ARG A 60 14.04 23.88 1.42
CA ARG A 60 14.38 24.07 2.84
C ARG A 60 15.35 22.98 3.26
N VAL A 61 16.59 23.38 3.53
CA VAL A 61 17.61 22.51 4.15
C VAL A 61 17.22 22.34 5.61
N VAL A 62 16.79 21.13 5.98
CA VAL A 62 16.65 20.75 7.39
C VAL A 62 17.99 20.17 7.81
N ASN A 63 18.68 20.82 8.74
CA ASN A 63 19.86 20.27 9.39
C ASN A 63 19.38 19.43 10.58
N LEU A 64 18.94 18.20 10.31
CA LEU A 64 18.75 17.19 11.34
C LEU A 64 20.02 16.32 11.40
N ARG A 65 20.53 16.08 12.60
CA ARG A 65 21.33 14.89 12.90
C ARG A 65 20.61 14.20 14.03
N SER A 66 19.75 13.25 13.70
CA SER A 66 19.09 12.39 14.68
C SER A 66 19.71 11.02 14.60
N ASP A 67 20.20 10.51 15.73
CA ASP A 67 20.67 9.13 15.84
C ASP A 67 19.48 8.17 16.14
N LEU A 68 18.28 8.52 15.67
CA LEU A 68 17.04 7.75 15.89
C LEU A 68 16.86 6.73 14.78
N ASP A 69 16.56 5.49 15.14
CA ASP A 69 16.18 4.45 14.20
C ASP A 69 14.73 4.68 13.74
N LEU A 70 14.48 4.37 12.47
CA LEU A 70 13.19 4.56 11.82
C LEU A 70 12.70 3.24 11.21
N GLY A 71 11.58 2.76 11.71
CA GLY A 71 10.85 1.68 11.07
C GLY A 71 9.84 2.23 10.08
N ILE A 72 9.80 1.65 8.88
CA ILE A 72 8.78 1.97 7.86
C ILE A 72 7.89 0.75 7.68
N ARG A 73 6.58 0.94 7.80
CA ARG A 73 5.56 -0.05 7.46
C ARG A 73 4.67 0.51 6.37
N VAL A 74 4.24 -0.36 5.46
CA VAL A 74 3.36 0.04 4.36
C VAL A 74 2.13 -0.85 4.22
N SER A 75 1.04 -0.26 3.75
CA SER A 75 -0.17 -0.95 3.34
C SER A 75 -0.83 -0.24 2.16
N THR A 76 -1.81 -0.90 1.54
CA THR A 76 -2.58 -0.35 0.42
C THR A 76 -4.07 -0.39 0.74
N GLU A 77 -4.75 0.73 0.49
CA GLU A 77 -6.21 0.85 0.54
C GLU A 77 -6.79 1.16 -0.85
N ILE A 78 -6.01 0.93 -1.90
CA ILE A 78 -6.47 1.10 -3.28
C ILE A 78 -7.59 0.09 -3.54
N PRO A 79 -8.79 0.53 -3.98
CA PRO A 79 -9.90 -0.37 -4.26
C PRO A 79 -9.57 -1.28 -5.44
N MET A 80 -9.80 -2.58 -5.27
CA MET A 80 -9.64 -3.57 -6.34
C MET A 80 -10.79 -3.45 -7.33
N HIS A 81 -10.47 -3.27 -8.61
CA HIS A 81 -11.46 -3.13 -9.68
C HIS A 81 -11.87 -4.47 -10.28
N SER A 82 -10.90 -5.35 -10.53
CA SER A 82 -11.13 -6.69 -11.06
C SER A 82 -11.48 -7.69 -9.95
N GLY A 83 -11.02 -7.41 -8.72
CA GLY A 83 -11.27 -8.26 -7.55
C GLY A 83 -10.50 -9.59 -7.60
N THR A 84 -9.49 -9.69 -8.48
CA THR A 84 -8.67 -10.89 -8.64
C THR A 84 -7.56 -10.94 -7.61
N GLN A 85 -7.12 -12.13 -7.21
CA GLN A 85 -5.97 -12.26 -6.30
C GLN A 85 -4.71 -11.59 -6.86
N ALA A 86 -4.46 -11.73 -8.17
CA ALA A 86 -3.32 -11.09 -8.84
C ALA A 86 -3.33 -9.55 -8.72
N GLU A 87 -4.49 -8.90 -8.80
CA GLU A 87 -4.58 -7.45 -8.58
C GLU A 87 -4.24 -7.09 -7.13
N GLY A 88 -4.69 -7.90 -6.16
CA GLY A 88 -4.39 -7.70 -4.74
C GLY A 88 -2.90 -7.84 -4.44
N SER A 89 -2.28 -8.91 -4.95
CA SER A 89 -0.84 -9.16 -4.89
C SER A 89 -0.06 -7.99 -5.50
N PHE A 90 -0.44 -7.54 -6.70
CA PHE A 90 0.16 -6.37 -7.33
C PHE A 90 0.10 -5.12 -6.45
N ARG A 91 -1.07 -4.78 -5.90
CA ARG A 91 -1.20 -3.58 -5.05
C ARG A 91 -0.39 -3.69 -3.75
N LYS A 92 -0.23 -4.90 -3.22
CA LYS A 92 0.63 -5.14 -2.06
C LYS A 92 2.12 -4.94 -2.42
N THR A 93 2.58 -5.51 -3.53
CA THR A 93 3.96 -5.34 -4.02
C THR A 93 4.25 -3.90 -4.42
N GLU A 94 3.32 -3.21 -5.07
CA GLU A 94 3.42 -1.78 -5.36
C GLU A 94 3.67 -0.97 -4.08
N ALA A 95 2.94 -1.27 -3.01
CA ALA A 95 3.14 -0.60 -1.73
C ALA A 95 4.56 -0.85 -1.18
N GLN A 96 5.09 -2.08 -1.31
CA GLN A 96 6.46 -2.42 -0.91
C GLN A 96 7.51 -1.68 -1.75
N ILE A 97 7.31 -1.53 -3.06
CA ILE A 97 8.16 -0.71 -3.95
C ILE A 97 8.22 0.73 -3.45
N LEU A 98 7.06 1.33 -3.17
CA LEU A 98 6.98 2.71 -2.69
C LEU A 98 7.64 2.88 -1.31
N ALA A 99 7.51 1.90 -0.42
CA ALA A 99 8.18 1.90 0.88
C ALA A 99 9.71 1.80 0.75
N ALA A 100 10.19 0.95 -0.16
CA ALA A 100 11.63 0.83 -0.45
C ALA A 100 12.19 2.15 -0.99
N LYS A 101 11.49 2.82 -1.92
CA LYS A 101 11.85 4.16 -2.41
C LYS A 101 11.90 5.18 -1.29
N GLN A 102 10.88 5.20 -0.42
CA GLN A 102 10.87 6.10 0.73
C GLN A 102 12.05 5.81 1.66
N ARG A 103 12.35 4.54 1.97
CA ARG A 103 13.51 4.14 2.79
C ARG A 103 14.81 4.68 2.22
N SER A 104 15.05 4.49 0.91
CA SER A 104 16.27 4.97 0.26
C SER A 104 16.46 6.48 0.42
N VAL A 105 15.40 7.28 0.38
CA VAL A 105 15.49 8.73 0.65
C VAL A 105 15.96 9.03 2.08
N PHE A 106 15.49 8.26 3.08
CA PHE A 106 15.95 8.41 4.46
C PHE A 106 17.42 7.99 4.62
N GLU A 107 17.83 6.87 4.02
CA GLU A 107 19.21 6.37 4.08
C GLU A 107 20.21 7.31 3.39
N GLU A 108 19.90 7.76 2.18
CA GLU A 108 20.75 8.66 1.38
C GLU A 108 20.94 10.02 2.05
N SER A 109 19.99 10.44 2.89
CA SER A 109 20.13 11.69 3.64
C SER A 109 21.30 11.67 4.64
N GLY A 110 21.64 10.48 5.18
CA GLY A 110 22.63 10.31 6.24
C GLY A 110 22.30 11.07 7.55
N GLN A 111 21.02 11.38 7.79
CA GLN A 111 20.56 12.17 8.95
C GLN A 111 19.88 11.34 10.05
N TRP A 112 19.72 10.03 9.81
CA TRP A 112 18.98 9.09 10.67
C TRP A 112 19.92 8.00 11.20
N GLY A 113 19.46 7.29 12.22
CA GLY A 113 20.03 6.01 12.61
C GLY A 113 19.76 4.95 11.54
N VAL A 114 19.47 3.73 11.95
CA VAL A 114 19.15 2.66 11.00
C VAL A 114 17.70 2.77 10.54
N VAL A 115 17.49 2.67 9.22
CA VAL A 115 16.16 2.72 8.61
C VAL A 115 15.82 1.33 8.08
N ARG A 116 14.68 0.77 8.47
CA ARG A 116 14.30 -0.61 8.10
C ARG A 116 12.86 -0.69 7.65
N LEU A 117 12.58 -1.62 6.73
CA LEU A 117 11.21 -2.01 6.41
C LEU A 117 10.74 -3.09 7.40
N TYR A 118 9.55 -2.90 7.96
CA TYR A 118 8.91 -3.87 8.84
C TYR A 118 7.63 -4.42 8.21
N PRO A 119 7.44 -5.76 8.18
CA PRO A 119 6.20 -6.38 7.72
C PRO A 119 5.00 -6.03 8.61
N GLU A 120 5.24 -5.85 9.92
CA GLU A 120 4.23 -5.49 10.90
C GLU A 120 4.72 -4.36 11.81
N TYR A 121 3.83 -3.77 12.61
CA TYR A 121 4.23 -2.78 13.60
C TYR A 121 5.23 -3.38 14.59
N SER A 122 6.30 -2.64 14.88
CA SER A 122 7.34 -2.98 15.85
C SER A 122 7.53 -1.84 16.84
N VAL A 123 7.98 -2.18 18.06
CA VAL A 123 8.36 -1.22 19.10
C VAL A 123 9.87 -1.05 19.21
N ILE A 124 10.65 -1.77 18.37
CA ILE A 124 12.11 -1.71 18.35
C ILE A 124 12.64 -0.37 17.84
N PRO A 125 12.18 0.19 16.70
CA PRO A 125 12.65 1.51 16.29
C PRO A 125 12.01 2.60 17.17
N GLU A 126 12.74 3.69 17.42
CA GLU A 126 12.22 4.81 18.21
C GLU A 126 11.07 5.54 17.49
N LEU A 127 11.07 5.48 16.15
CA LEU A 127 10.08 6.08 15.29
C LEU A 127 9.49 5.04 14.34
N MET A 128 8.17 5.05 14.19
CA MET A 128 7.44 4.24 13.23
C MET A 128 6.71 5.13 12.22
N LEU A 129 7.08 5.00 10.95
CA LEU A 129 6.44 5.64 9.81
C LEU A 129 5.50 4.65 9.12
N GLU A 130 4.20 4.90 9.21
CA GLU A 130 3.18 4.13 8.52
C GLU A 130 2.76 4.85 7.23
N LEU A 131 2.95 4.16 6.11
CA LEU A 131 2.54 4.60 4.78
C LEU A 131 1.29 3.82 4.34
N VAL A 132 0.24 4.53 3.95
CA VAL A 132 -0.95 3.92 3.35
C VAL A 132 -1.15 4.48 1.96
N VAL A 133 -0.99 3.62 0.94
CA VAL A 133 -1.21 4.00 -0.45
C VAL A 133 -2.71 4.05 -0.71
N LEU A 134 -3.23 5.26 -0.98
CA LEU A 134 -4.64 5.51 -1.22
C LEU A 134 -4.98 5.53 -2.71
N LYS A 135 -4.04 5.98 -3.53
CA LYS A 135 -4.14 6.01 -4.99
C LYS A 135 -2.75 5.93 -5.60
N SER A 136 -2.61 5.12 -6.64
CA SER A 136 -1.39 5.06 -7.45
C SER A 136 -1.75 4.72 -8.90
N ASP A 137 -1.48 5.67 -9.78
CA ASP A 137 -1.51 5.51 -11.23
C ASP A 137 -0.39 6.36 -11.86
N GLY A 138 -0.22 6.27 -13.18
CA GLY A 138 0.84 7.01 -13.88
C GLY A 138 0.73 8.54 -13.77
N ARG A 139 -0.41 9.07 -13.34
CA ARG A 139 -0.67 10.52 -13.21
C ARG A 139 -0.61 11.01 -11.79
N GLU A 140 -1.12 10.25 -10.83
CA GLU A 140 -1.28 10.70 -9.45
C GLU A 140 -0.88 9.61 -8.45
N LEU A 141 -0.14 10.02 -7.44
CA LEU A 141 0.22 9.22 -6.27
C LEU A 141 -0.32 9.92 -5.01
N LEU A 142 -1.15 9.21 -4.24
CA LEU A 142 -1.74 9.69 -2.99
C LEU A 142 -1.36 8.73 -1.85
N ILE A 143 -0.59 9.23 -0.89
CA ILE A 143 -0.12 8.47 0.27
C ILE A 143 -0.52 9.17 1.55
N ARG A 144 -1.18 8.46 2.46
CA ARG A 144 -1.38 8.90 3.84
C ARG A 144 -0.19 8.43 4.68
N VAL A 145 0.34 9.34 5.48
CA VAL A 145 1.56 9.12 6.27
C VAL A 145 1.30 9.45 7.73
N ASN A 146 1.56 8.50 8.60
CA ASN A 146 1.52 8.69 10.05
C ASN A 146 2.91 8.41 10.64
N LEU A 147 3.45 9.35 11.41
CA LEU A 147 4.68 9.16 12.17
C LEU A 147 4.34 9.08 13.66
N THR A 148 4.64 7.95 14.26
CA THR A 148 4.44 7.73 15.71
C THR A 148 5.77 7.46 16.38
N ALA A 149 6.06 8.15 17.48
CA ALA A 149 7.19 7.84 18.33
C ALA A 149 6.86 6.66 19.26
N VAL A 150 7.90 6.00 19.77
CA VAL A 150 7.77 4.83 20.65
C VAL A 150 7.13 5.15 22.00
N ASN A 151 7.08 6.43 22.40
CA ASN A 151 6.32 6.88 23.56
C ASN A 151 4.80 7.01 23.30
N GLY A 152 4.34 6.82 22.06
CA GLY A 152 2.95 6.92 21.65
C GLY A 152 2.54 8.29 21.09
N ASP A 153 3.46 9.25 21.00
CA ASP A 153 3.18 10.57 20.41
C ASP A 153 3.01 10.45 18.89
N LEU A 154 1.90 10.98 18.38
CA LEU A 154 1.68 11.17 16.94
C LEU A 154 2.35 12.47 16.50
N LEU A 155 3.48 12.36 15.80
CA LEU A 155 4.32 13.50 15.40
C LEU A 155 3.88 14.11 14.06
N LEU A 156 3.35 13.28 13.16
CA LEU A 156 2.90 13.67 11.82
C LEU A 156 1.69 12.81 11.42
N ALA A 157 0.68 13.40 10.79
CA ALA A 157 -0.48 12.69 10.27
C ALA A 157 -1.07 13.46 9.08
N ASP A 158 -0.40 13.34 7.93
CA ASP A 158 -0.71 14.11 6.73
C ASP A 158 -0.96 13.20 5.53
N THR A 159 -1.63 13.75 4.51
CA THR A 159 -1.85 13.06 3.24
C THR A 159 -1.16 13.83 2.13
N TYR A 160 -0.31 13.15 1.37
CA TYR A 160 0.51 13.73 0.30
C TYR A 160 -0.05 13.30 -1.05
N LEU A 161 -0.35 14.28 -1.90
CA LEU A 161 -0.75 14.09 -3.29
C LEU A 161 0.33 14.65 -4.20
N ASP A 162 0.84 13.84 -5.09
CA ASP A 162 1.71 14.29 -6.16
C ASP A 162 1.14 13.93 -7.52
N ARG A 163 1.46 14.77 -8.51
CA ARG A 163 1.01 14.65 -9.90
C ARG A 163 2.21 14.62 -10.82
N SER A 164 2.31 13.59 -11.64
CA SER A 164 3.44 13.44 -12.55
C SER A 164 3.49 14.59 -13.57
N VAL A 165 4.56 15.38 -13.51
CA VAL A 165 4.76 16.57 -14.36
C VAL A 165 5.43 16.22 -15.69
N SER A 166 6.18 15.11 -15.76
CA SER A 166 7.07 14.80 -16.88
C SER A 166 6.31 14.60 -18.21
N GLU A 167 6.66 15.42 -19.20
CA GLU A 167 6.24 15.29 -20.63
C GLU A 167 7.32 14.57 -21.46
N THR A 168 8.43 14.15 -20.84
CA THR A 168 9.67 13.86 -21.57
C THR A 168 9.75 12.43 -22.11
N LEU A 169 9.93 12.35 -23.42
CA LEU A 169 10.48 11.21 -24.18
C LEU A 169 11.95 10.96 -23.79
N ALA A 170 12.23 10.62 -22.54
CA ALA A 170 13.55 10.17 -22.12
C ALA A 170 13.76 8.71 -22.55
N SER A 171 14.99 8.33 -22.92
CA SER A 171 15.32 6.95 -23.30
C SER A 171 15.20 5.95 -22.15
N GLU A 172 15.23 6.44 -20.91
CA GLU A 172 15.00 5.69 -19.67
C GLU A 172 13.84 6.35 -18.93
N PRO A 173 12.88 5.58 -18.39
CA PRO A 173 11.78 6.16 -17.64
C PRO A 173 12.33 6.85 -16.38
N GLU A 174 12.16 8.17 -16.30
CA GLU A 174 12.44 8.97 -15.10
C GLU A 174 11.65 8.41 -13.92
N GLU A 175 12.19 8.48 -12.71
CA GLU A 175 11.46 8.06 -11.51
C GLU A 175 10.34 9.06 -11.23
N PRO A 176 9.06 8.67 -11.44
CA PRO A 176 7.96 9.58 -11.15
C PRO A 176 7.80 9.72 -9.63
N PHE A 177 7.36 10.90 -9.21
CA PHE A 177 7.03 11.21 -7.80
C PHE A 177 8.21 11.24 -6.82
N ALA A 178 9.45 11.34 -7.29
CA ALA A 178 10.64 11.45 -6.43
C ALA A 178 10.52 12.60 -5.42
N ASP A 179 9.92 13.72 -5.82
CA ASP A 179 9.65 14.89 -4.99
C ASP A 179 8.65 14.63 -3.85
N LEU A 180 7.69 13.72 -4.03
CA LEU A 180 6.80 13.27 -2.96
C LEU A 180 7.59 12.63 -1.81
N PHE A 181 8.52 11.71 -2.11
CA PHE A 181 9.31 11.02 -1.09
C PHE A 181 10.27 11.97 -0.36
N HIS A 182 10.89 12.90 -1.08
CA HIS A 182 11.71 13.96 -0.48
C HIS A 182 10.89 14.92 0.38
N ARG A 183 9.64 15.19 -0.01
CA ARG A 183 8.72 16.02 0.76
C ARG A 183 8.32 15.34 2.08
N ILE A 184 7.96 14.06 2.03
CA ILE A 184 7.65 13.27 3.24
C ILE A 184 8.85 13.25 4.18
N HIS A 185 10.05 12.92 3.66
CA HIS A 185 11.29 12.91 4.45
C HIS A 185 11.51 14.24 5.18
N ARG A 186 11.33 15.38 4.47
CA ARG A 186 11.49 16.71 5.07
C ARG A 186 10.50 16.97 6.18
N ASP A 187 9.22 16.71 5.94
CA ASP A 187 8.17 17.01 6.91
C ASP A 187 8.33 16.13 8.17
N VAL A 188 8.76 14.87 7.98
CA VAL A 188 9.20 13.97 9.07
C VAL A 188 10.41 14.55 9.82
N ALA A 189 11.45 15.01 9.12
CA ALA A 189 12.63 15.61 9.77
C ALA A 189 12.28 16.87 10.57
N ILE A 190 11.35 17.70 10.07
CA ILE A 190 10.84 18.86 10.79
C ILE A 190 10.08 18.43 12.05
N ALA A 191 9.16 17.47 11.93
CA ALA A 191 8.38 16.97 13.07
C ALA A 191 9.28 16.39 14.18
N VAL A 192 10.30 15.62 13.79
CA VAL A 192 11.28 15.05 14.73
C VAL A 192 12.16 16.12 15.36
N SER A 193 12.59 17.14 14.60
CA SER A 193 13.41 18.24 15.15
C SER A 193 12.69 19.07 16.23
N GLN A 194 11.35 19.06 16.21
CA GLN A 194 10.50 19.76 17.17
C GLN A 194 10.09 18.88 18.36
N HIS A 195 10.36 17.58 18.28
CA HIS A 195 10.04 16.64 19.34
C HIS A 195 10.97 16.84 20.54
N SER A 196 10.40 16.89 21.74
CA SER A 196 11.14 17.29 22.95
C SER A 196 11.92 16.17 23.62
N GLN A 197 11.66 14.90 23.30
CA GLN A 197 12.31 13.77 23.95
C GLN A 197 13.73 13.55 23.40
N SER A 198 14.65 13.14 24.28
CA SER A 198 16.01 12.83 23.87
C SER A 198 16.09 11.46 23.18
N SER A 199 17.08 11.30 22.28
CA SER A 199 17.33 10.02 21.58
C SER A 199 17.53 8.86 22.56
N HIS A 200 18.34 9.09 23.60
CA HIS A 200 18.60 8.09 24.65
C HIS A 200 17.32 7.67 25.40
N TYR A 201 16.43 8.63 25.68
CA TYR A 201 15.16 8.31 26.33
C TYR A 201 14.29 7.40 25.46
N LEU A 202 14.22 7.68 24.16
CA LEU A 202 13.41 6.89 23.23
C LEU A 202 14.00 5.49 23.01
N ASP A 203 15.33 5.33 22.89
CA ASP A 203 15.98 4.01 22.79
C ASP A 203 15.70 3.16 24.06
N THR A 204 15.90 3.75 25.25
CA THR A 204 15.61 3.06 26.52
C THR A 204 14.14 2.65 26.61
N LEU A 205 13.23 3.53 26.17
CA LEU A 205 11.80 3.25 26.17
C LEU A 205 11.43 2.16 25.16
N SER A 206 12.00 2.19 23.96
CA SER A 206 11.88 1.14 22.95
C SER A 206 12.28 -0.21 23.51
N PHE A 207 13.49 -0.29 24.08
CA PHE A 207 14.00 -1.51 24.68
C PHE A 207 13.06 -2.07 25.74
N LEU A 208 12.58 -1.23 26.66
CA LEU A 208 11.70 -1.68 27.73
C LEU A 208 10.32 -2.08 27.24
N ARG A 209 9.78 -1.41 26.22
CA ARG A 209 8.51 -1.81 25.58
C ARG A 209 8.68 -3.17 24.88
N TYR A 210 9.80 -3.38 24.20
CA TYR A 210 10.14 -4.67 23.61
C TYR A 210 10.26 -5.77 24.67
N ALA A 211 10.99 -5.49 25.75
CA ALA A 211 11.14 -6.40 26.88
C ALA A 211 9.80 -6.76 27.54
N GLN A 212 8.90 -5.79 27.67
CA GLN A 212 7.55 -6.00 28.19
C GLN A 212 6.67 -6.85 27.25
N GLN A 213 6.87 -6.78 25.93
CA GLN A 213 6.18 -7.65 24.97
C GLN A 213 6.66 -9.10 25.07
N LEU A 214 7.95 -9.33 25.26
CA LEU A 214 8.53 -10.67 25.40
C LEU A 214 8.29 -11.28 26.79
N VAL A 215 8.46 -10.49 27.86
CA VAL A 215 8.37 -10.95 29.26
C VAL A 215 7.57 -9.95 30.10
N PRO A 216 6.23 -9.95 29.98
CA PRO A 216 5.37 -8.99 30.67
C PRO A 216 5.56 -8.99 32.20
N GLU A 217 5.73 -10.18 32.78
CA GLU A 217 5.83 -10.36 34.24
C GLU A 217 7.07 -9.66 34.82
N ALA A 218 8.23 -9.81 34.19
CA ALA A 218 9.49 -9.24 34.65
C ALA A 218 9.57 -7.71 34.44
N PHE A 219 8.91 -7.20 33.38
CA PHE A 219 9.05 -5.81 32.97
C PHE A 219 7.85 -4.90 33.30
N SER A 220 6.77 -5.44 33.88
CA SER A 220 5.55 -4.69 34.23
C SER A 220 5.76 -3.44 35.09
N GLY A 221 6.80 -3.42 35.95
CA GLY A 221 7.09 -2.30 36.84
C GLY A 221 8.01 -1.21 36.28
N TYR A 222 8.53 -1.37 35.05
CA TYR A 222 9.46 -0.41 34.44
C TYR A 222 8.75 0.72 33.70
N LEU A 223 7.55 0.44 33.17
CA LEU A 223 6.81 1.36 32.32
C LEU A 223 5.41 1.61 32.86
N ALA A 224 4.96 2.86 32.75
CA ALA A 224 3.55 3.21 32.88
C ALA A 224 2.94 3.45 31.50
N SER A 225 1.71 3.00 31.31
CA SER A 225 0.89 3.34 30.13
C SER A 225 -0.35 4.11 30.57
N ASN A 226 -0.62 5.25 29.93
CA ASN A 226 -1.84 6.01 30.12
C ASN A 226 -2.37 6.47 28.76
N ASN A 227 -3.57 6.02 28.37
CA ASN A 227 -4.22 6.38 27.10
C ASN A 227 -3.30 6.24 25.86
N GLY A 228 -2.46 5.20 25.81
CA GLY A 228 -1.55 4.95 24.70
C GLY A 228 -0.20 5.68 24.79
N GLN A 229 -0.01 6.55 25.79
CA GLN A 229 1.29 7.16 26.07
C GLN A 229 2.09 6.32 27.06
N TRP A 230 3.37 6.15 26.77
CA TRP A 230 4.31 5.36 27.54
C TRP A 230 5.35 6.24 28.22
N GLN A 231 5.53 6.00 29.52
CA GLN A 231 6.50 6.73 30.34
C GLN A 231 7.37 5.76 31.13
N LEU A 232 8.64 6.13 31.22
CA LEU A 232 9.64 5.42 32.01
C LEU A 232 9.42 5.70 33.51
N LEU A 233 9.29 4.66 34.32
CA LEU A 233 9.22 4.77 35.78
C LEU A 233 10.57 4.51 36.45
N ARG A 234 11.32 3.55 35.91
CA ARG A 234 12.62 3.12 36.43
C ARG A 234 13.43 2.51 35.28
N GLU A 235 14.74 2.50 35.46
CA GLU A 235 15.66 1.85 34.53
C GLU A 235 16.22 0.57 35.18
N PRO A 236 16.43 -0.51 34.39
CA PRO A 236 17.16 -1.69 34.85
C PRO A 236 18.60 -1.33 35.22
N SER A 237 19.23 -2.18 36.03
CA SER A 237 20.68 -2.08 36.25
C SER A 237 21.43 -2.48 34.97
N ASP A 238 22.51 -1.77 34.64
CA ASP A 238 23.40 -2.11 33.51
C ASP A 238 23.96 -3.55 33.57
N GLN A 239 23.96 -4.16 34.76
CA GLN A 239 24.47 -5.51 35.01
C GLN A 239 23.36 -6.54 35.23
N ASP A 240 22.10 -6.21 34.90
CA ASP A 240 20.99 -7.15 35.02
C ASP A 240 21.11 -8.28 33.97
N PRO A 241 21.22 -9.56 34.38
CA PRO A 241 21.27 -10.68 33.45
C PRO A 241 20.04 -10.78 32.54
N MET A 242 18.85 -10.39 33.03
CA MET A 242 17.63 -10.38 32.22
C MET A 242 17.68 -9.30 31.15
N TYR A 243 18.25 -8.13 31.46
CA TYR A 243 18.46 -7.07 30.47
C TYR A 243 19.36 -7.56 29.34
N ALA A 244 20.53 -8.12 29.68
CA ALA A 244 21.48 -8.62 28.68
C ALA A 244 20.88 -9.73 27.79
N ARG A 245 20.02 -10.58 28.37
CA ARG A 245 19.29 -11.61 27.64
C ARG A 245 18.31 -11.02 26.62
N ILE A 246 17.47 -10.08 27.03
CA ILE A 246 16.50 -9.45 26.12
C ILE A 246 17.21 -8.64 25.03
N ALA A 247 18.33 -7.98 25.35
CA ALA A 247 19.15 -7.29 24.36
C ALA A 247 19.61 -8.22 23.25
N LYS A 248 20.11 -9.41 23.61
CA LYS A 248 20.52 -10.42 22.64
C LYS A 248 19.37 -10.90 21.73
N LEU A 249 18.16 -11.04 22.28
CA LEU A 249 16.98 -11.42 21.49
C LEU A 249 16.53 -10.30 20.56
N ARG A 250 16.61 -9.04 21.01
CA ARG A 250 16.39 -7.87 20.15
C ARG A 250 17.36 -7.87 18.98
N ASP A 251 18.63 -8.18 19.22
CA ASP A 251 19.65 -8.26 18.16
C ASP A 251 19.32 -9.36 17.14
N TYR A 252 18.81 -10.51 17.60
CA TYR A 252 18.33 -11.57 16.70
C TYR A 252 17.11 -11.15 15.88
N GLU A 253 16.18 -10.39 16.45
CA GLU A 253 15.07 -9.81 15.69
C GLU A 253 15.53 -8.79 14.66
N LEU A 254 16.47 -7.91 15.02
CA LEU A 254 17.06 -6.96 14.09
C LEU A 254 17.79 -7.67 12.95
N LEU A 255 18.57 -8.72 13.23
CA LEU A 255 19.22 -9.53 12.20
C LEU A 255 18.21 -10.17 11.25
N PHE A 256 17.07 -10.66 11.76
CA PHE A 256 15.99 -11.17 10.92
C PHE A 256 15.43 -10.10 10.02
N VAL A 257 15.10 -8.93 10.57
CA VAL A 257 14.55 -7.80 9.80
C VAL A 257 15.53 -7.36 8.71
N ASP A 258 16.83 -7.24 9.04
CA ASP A 258 17.87 -6.87 8.08
C ASP A 258 17.98 -7.89 6.94
N THR A 259 17.90 -9.19 7.27
CA THR A 259 17.93 -10.27 6.26
C THR A 259 16.73 -10.18 5.31
N ILE A 260 15.54 -9.95 5.84
CA ILE A 260 14.31 -9.81 5.04
C ILE A 260 14.36 -8.54 4.18
N ASP A 261 14.84 -7.43 4.74
CA ASP A 261 14.97 -6.16 4.02
C ASP A 261 15.95 -6.27 2.85
N GLU A 262 17.09 -6.95 3.04
CA GLU A 262 18.06 -7.22 1.97
C GLU A 262 17.44 -8.09 0.86
N GLN A 263 16.77 -9.17 1.22
CA GLN A 263 16.07 -10.04 0.27
C GLN A 263 15.01 -9.26 -0.52
N LEU A 264 14.17 -8.49 0.18
CA LEU A 264 13.11 -7.69 -0.45
C LEU A 264 13.71 -6.65 -1.39
N SER A 265 14.75 -5.94 -0.95
CA SER A 265 15.46 -4.95 -1.77
C SER A 265 16.03 -5.57 -3.04
N GLY A 266 16.59 -6.78 -2.96
CA GLY A 266 17.03 -7.53 -4.14
C GLY A 266 15.88 -7.84 -5.10
N ALA A 267 14.74 -8.31 -4.56
CA ALA A 267 13.56 -8.63 -5.35
C ALA A 267 12.99 -7.44 -6.12
N LEU A 268 12.88 -6.31 -5.43
CA LEU A 268 12.21 -5.13 -5.95
C LEU A 268 13.03 -4.44 -7.03
N ARG A 269 14.36 -4.60 -7.04
CA ARG A 269 15.23 -4.08 -8.11
C ARG A 269 14.88 -4.67 -9.47
N ASP A 270 14.55 -5.96 -9.52
CA ASP A 270 14.20 -6.63 -10.78
C ASP A 270 12.82 -6.16 -11.29
N ILE A 271 11.94 -5.75 -10.39
CA ILE A 271 10.58 -5.29 -10.70
C ILE A 271 10.52 -3.78 -11.02
N ASP A 272 11.43 -2.96 -10.48
CA ASP A 272 11.37 -1.49 -10.58
C ASP A 272 11.28 -0.98 -12.02
N VAL A 273 12.01 -1.59 -12.96
CA VAL A 273 11.96 -1.17 -14.38
C VAL A 273 10.57 -1.41 -14.97
N ALA A 274 10.00 -2.60 -14.77
CA ALA A 274 8.65 -2.93 -15.23
C ALA A 274 7.60 -2.02 -14.57
N TYR A 275 7.77 -1.71 -13.28
CA TYR A 275 6.91 -0.79 -12.56
C TYR A 275 6.93 0.62 -13.15
N ARG A 276 8.12 1.16 -13.47
CA ARG A 276 8.26 2.47 -14.11
C ARG A 276 7.62 2.51 -15.51
N LEU A 277 7.79 1.46 -16.31
CA LEU A 277 7.14 1.34 -17.62
C LEU A 277 5.61 1.24 -17.51
N TRP A 278 5.11 0.53 -16.49
CA TRP A 278 3.68 0.50 -16.18
C TRP A 278 3.15 1.88 -15.79
N LEU A 279 3.85 2.63 -14.93
CA LEU A 279 3.48 4.00 -14.58
C LEU A 279 3.46 4.92 -15.82
N GLN A 280 4.49 4.84 -16.66
CA GLN A 280 4.55 5.63 -17.89
C GLN A 280 3.38 5.31 -18.84
N SER A 281 3.15 4.03 -19.15
CA SER A 281 2.07 3.62 -20.05
C SER A 281 0.68 3.92 -19.47
N SER A 282 0.53 3.83 -18.15
CA SER A 282 -0.67 4.24 -17.41
C SER A 282 -0.93 5.74 -17.59
N LYS A 283 0.11 6.58 -17.44
CA LYS A 283 0.04 8.02 -17.68
C LYS A 283 -0.39 8.33 -19.10
N GLU A 284 0.29 7.75 -20.09
CA GLU A 284 0.01 7.98 -21.52
C GLU A 284 -1.45 7.67 -21.86
N GLN A 285 -1.96 6.53 -21.37
CA GLN A 285 -3.35 6.13 -21.56
C GLN A 285 -4.33 7.10 -20.89
N LEU A 286 -4.05 7.52 -19.65
CA LEU A 286 -4.91 8.44 -18.91
C LEU A 286 -4.92 9.85 -19.52
N ASP A 287 -3.76 10.36 -19.94
CA ASP A 287 -3.64 11.65 -20.62
C ASP A 287 -4.39 11.63 -21.96
N TRP A 288 -4.29 10.51 -22.69
CA TRP A 288 -5.06 10.35 -23.93
C TRP A 288 -6.57 10.38 -23.68
N LEU A 289 -7.06 9.65 -22.66
CA LEU A 289 -8.48 9.65 -22.27
C LEU A 289 -8.96 11.05 -21.87
N GLU A 290 -8.14 11.79 -21.14
CA GLU A 290 -8.46 13.16 -20.71
C GLU A 290 -8.53 14.12 -21.90
N ARG A 291 -7.55 14.09 -22.81
CA ARG A 291 -7.58 14.85 -24.07
C ARG A 291 -8.81 14.52 -24.92
N ARG A 292 -9.39 13.33 -24.80
CA ARG A 292 -10.64 12.95 -25.47
C ARG A 292 -11.87 13.57 -24.81
N ARG A 293 -11.91 13.60 -23.48
CA ARG A 293 -13.01 14.23 -22.71
C ARG A 293 -13.01 15.74 -22.92
N SER A 294 -11.86 16.39 -22.82
CA SER A 294 -11.72 17.86 -22.92
C SER A 294 -12.03 18.42 -24.31
N ARG A 295 -11.78 17.63 -25.37
CA ARG A 295 -12.09 18.01 -26.76
C ARG A 295 -13.57 17.91 -27.13
N GLY A 296 -14.47 17.65 -26.18
CA GLY A 296 -15.93 17.76 -26.33
C GLY A 296 -16.46 17.40 -27.72
N VAL A 297 -16.65 16.11 -27.99
CA VAL A 297 -17.37 15.51 -29.15
C VAL A 297 -17.92 16.53 -30.18
N ASP A 298 -17.06 17.09 -31.04
CA ASP A 298 -17.49 17.75 -32.28
C ASP A 298 -17.08 16.84 -33.44
N VAL A 299 -17.97 15.87 -33.71
CA VAL A 299 -17.75 14.77 -34.67
C VAL A 299 -17.74 15.27 -36.12
N ALA A 300 -18.14 16.53 -36.36
CA ALA A 300 -18.32 17.08 -37.68
C ALA A 300 -17.05 17.71 -38.30
N SER A 301 -15.99 18.00 -37.52
CA SER A 301 -14.85 18.78 -38.00
C SER A 301 -13.61 17.98 -38.46
N PHE A 302 -13.69 16.64 -38.53
CA PHE A 302 -12.53 15.79 -38.78
C PHE A 302 -12.72 14.91 -40.01
N SER A 303 -11.93 15.15 -41.06
CA SER A 303 -11.85 14.32 -42.26
C SER A 303 -11.29 12.91 -41.94
N ASP A 304 -11.78 11.92 -42.70
CA ASP A 304 -11.66 10.47 -42.50
C ASP A 304 -10.28 9.92 -42.08
N ASP A 305 -9.18 10.45 -42.59
CA ASP A 305 -7.81 9.99 -42.27
C ASP A 305 -7.41 10.21 -40.80
N SER A 306 -7.97 11.22 -40.15
CA SER A 306 -7.65 11.55 -38.75
C SER A 306 -8.34 10.62 -37.75
N THR A 307 -9.44 9.98 -38.14
CA THR A 307 -10.21 9.07 -37.27
C THR A 307 -9.49 7.73 -37.11
N PHE A 308 -8.97 7.17 -38.19
CA PHE A 308 -8.19 5.92 -38.15
C PHE A 308 -6.89 6.08 -37.32
N ALA A 309 -6.11 7.14 -37.58
CA ALA A 309 -4.90 7.42 -36.81
C ALA A 309 -5.18 7.60 -35.31
N ARG A 310 -6.31 8.23 -34.97
CA ARG A 310 -6.76 8.35 -33.58
C ARG A 310 -7.09 6.99 -32.96
N HIS A 311 -7.87 6.15 -33.65
CA HIS A 311 -8.19 4.80 -33.18
C HIS A 311 -6.94 3.95 -32.97
N GLN A 312 -5.99 4.04 -33.90
CA GLN A 312 -4.70 3.36 -33.78
C GLN A 312 -3.90 3.83 -32.57
N ALA A 313 -3.87 5.14 -32.30
CA ALA A 313 -3.20 5.68 -31.10
C ALA A 313 -3.85 5.22 -29.78
N VAL A 314 -5.20 5.12 -29.72
CA VAL A 314 -5.90 4.55 -28.55
C VAL A 314 -5.47 3.13 -28.31
N TYR A 315 -5.53 2.34 -29.39
CA TYR A 315 -5.23 0.93 -29.32
C TYR A 315 -3.77 0.73 -28.93
N ALA A 316 -2.86 1.55 -29.47
CA ALA A 316 -1.45 1.52 -29.11
C ALA A 316 -1.21 1.83 -27.62
N ALA A 317 -1.78 2.92 -27.09
CA ALA A 317 -1.61 3.28 -25.68
C ALA A 317 -2.24 2.25 -24.73
N TYR A 318 -3.47 1.81 -25.02
CA TYR A 318 -4.13 0.75 -24.25
C TYR A 318 -3.36 -0.58 -24.32
N ARG A 319 -2.88 -0.95 -25.51
CA ARG A 319 -2.09 -2.17 -25.70
C ARG A 319 -0.76 -2.10 -24.96
N SER A 320 -0.07 -0.96 -25.00
CA SER A 320 1.18 -0.75 -24.25
C SER A 320 0.94 -0.91 -22.75
N LEU A 321 -0.09 -0.25 -22.20
CA LEU A 321 -0.47 -0.43 -20.80
C LEU A 321 -0.73 -1.89 -20.46
N LYS A 322 -1.51 -2.61 -21.29
CA LYS A 322 -1.81 -4.03 -21.03
C LYS A 322 -0.60 -4.95 -21.15
N ILE A 323 0.36 -4.65 -22.01
CA ILE A 323 1.61 -5.41 -22.10
C ILE A 323 2.43 -5.23 -20.82
N HIS A 324 2.66 -3.98 -20.38
CA HIS A 324 3.45 -3.71 -19.18
C HIS A 324 2.74 -4.14 -17.89
N GLU A 325 1.41 -4.04 -17.82
CA GLU A 325 0.62 -4.59 -16.71
C GLU A 325 0.77 -6.11 -16.63
N GLN A 326 0.71 -6.83 -17.75
CA GLN A 326 0.89 -8.28 -17.77
C GLN A 326 2.30 -8.69 -17.36
N GLU A 327 3.32 -8.03 -17.93
CA GLU A 327 4.73 -8.27 -17.59
C GLU A 327 4.98 -8.04 -16.09
N LEU A 328 4.45 -6.95 -15.54
CA LEU A 328 4.56 -6.63 -14.13
C LEU A 328 3.83 -7.66 -13.24
N PHE A 329 2.65 -8.12 -13.65
CA PHE A 329 1.93 -9.15 -12.91
C PHE A 329 2.64 -10.49 -12.94
N GLU A 330 3.26 -10.86 -14.06
CA GLU A 330 4.09 -12.08 -14.14
C GLU A 330 5.26 -12.01 -13.16
N LEU A 331 5.99 -10.88 -13.12
CA LEU A 331 7.09 -10.68 -12.17
C LEU A 331 6.62 -10.71 -10.70
N VAL A 332 5.48 -10.10 -10.40
CA VAL A 332 4.90 -10.12 -9.04
C VAL A 332 4.49 -11.54 -8.64
N LEU A 333 3.86 -12.29 -9.54
CA LEU A 333 3.46 -13.67 -9.28
C LEU A 333 4.68 -14.58 -9.11
N ASP A 334 5.72 -14.38 -9.92
CA ASP A 334 6.99 -15.10 -9.79
C ASP A 334 7.61 -14.80 -8.41
N LEU A 335 7.64 -13.54 -7.98
CA LEU A 335 8.11 -13.14 -6.65
C LEU A 335 7.31 -13.79 -5.51
N GLU A 336 5.98 -13.85 -5.60
CA GLU A 336 5.15 -14.49 -4.58
C GLU A 336 5.27 -16.02 -4.58
N SER A 337 5.47 -16.62 -5.75
CA SER A 337 5.58 -18.07 -5.91
C SER A 337 6.95 -18.60 -5.52
N GLU A 338 7.99 -17.77 -5.61
CA GLU A 338 9.31 -18.08 -5.12
C GLU A 338 9.25 -18.09 -3.58
N SER A 339 9.04 -19.27 -3.00
CA SER A 339 9.10 -19.46 -1.55
C SER A 339 10.51 -19.11 -1.08
N ARG A 340 10.68 -17.89 -0.57
CA ARG A 340 11.94 -17.44 0.02
C ARG A 340 12.07 -18.06 1.39
N SER A 341 12.94 -19.05 1.52
CA SER A 341 13.31 -19.56 2.83
C SER A 341 14.29 -18.59 3.48
N THR A 342 13.97 -18.10 4.67
CA THR A 342 14.92 -17.35 5.49
C THR A 342 15.52 -18.29 6.53
N ALA A 343 16.84 -18.46 6.47
CA ALA A 343 17.58 -19.26 7.45
C ALA A 343 18.40 -18.32 8.34
N LEU A 344 18.22 -18.43 9.65
CA LEU A 344 19.00 -17.69 10.63
C LEU A 344 19.68 -18.63 11.61
N GLU A 345 20.92 -18.30 11.94
CA GLU A 345 21.68 -18.98 12.99
C GLU A 345 21.50 -18.22 14.31
N ILE A 346 20.90 -18.88 15.30
CA ILE A 346 20.76 -18.40 16.67
C ILE A 346 21.57 -19.31 17.57
N GLU A 347 22.66 -18.81 18.13
CA GLU A 347 23.59 -19.62 18.93
C GLU A 347 24.04 -20.88 18.16
N ASP A 348 23.56 -22.07 18.55
CA ASP A 348 23.86 -23.36 17.92
C ASP A 348 22.68 -23.95 17.10
N ASN A 349 21.60 -23.18 16.89
CA ASN A 349 20.39 -23.62 16.18
C ASN A 349 20.17 -22.83 14.88
N VAL A 350 19.80 -23.54 13.81
CA VAL A 350 19.37 -22.92 12.55
C VAL A 350 17.85 -22.96 12.48
N VAL A 351 17.22 -21.79 12.47
CA VAL A 351 15.77 -21.65 12.25
C VAL A 351 15.54 -21.34 10.78
N LYS A 352 14.76 -22.19 10.10
CA LYS A 352 14.31 -21.96 8.72
C LYS A 352 12.85 -21.58 8.73
N LEU A 353 12.53 -20.44 8.11
CA LEU A 353 11.19 -19.89 8.00
C LEU A 353 10.76 -19.88 6.53
N GLU A 354 9.50 -20.22 6.27
CA GLU A 354 8.93 -20.32 4.92
C GLU A 354 7.58 -19.58 4.86
N GLY A 355 7.13 -19.25 3.64
CA GLY A 355 5.87 -18.55 3.40
C GLY A 355 6.04 -17.05 3.23
N THR A 356 4.97 -16.28 3.42
CA THR A 356 4.97 -14.82 3.23
C THR A 356 5.85 -14.10 4.25
N LEU A 357 6.39 -12.92 3.91
CA LEU A 357 7.24 -12.13 4.82
C LEU A 357 6.55 -11.84 6.17
N GLU A 358 5.25 -11.53 6.16
CA GLU A 358 4.49 -11.31 7.40
C GLU A 358 4.31 -12.59 8.22
N GLN A 359 4.19 -13.75 7.56
CA GLN A 359 4.13 -15.03 8.25
C GLN A 359 5.49 -15.38 8.88
N GLN A 360 6.58 -15.23 8.12
CA GLN A 360 7.93 -15.49 8.63
C GLN A 360 8.24 -14.58 9.83
N TYR A 361 7.90 -13.29 9.76
CA TYR A 361 8.13 -12.37 10.86
C TYR A 361 7.31 -12.71 12.11
N ARG A 362 6.06 -13.14 11.95
CA ARG A 362 5.24 -13.60 13.09
C ARG A 362 5.79 -14.88 13.72
N GLU A 363 6.11 -15.88 12.89
CA GLU A 363 6.68 -17.14 13.36
C GLU A 363 8.03 -16.93 14.07
N TRP A 364 8.83 -15.99 13.57
CA TRP A 364 10.06 -15.57 14.23
C TRP A 364 9.82 -14.99 15.63
N ARG A 365 8.92 -14.01 15.76
CA ARG A 365 8.61 -13.42 17.07
C ARG A 365 8.01 -14.44 18.04
N GLU A 366 7.19 -15.37 17.55
CA GLU A 366 6.71 -16.49 18.35
C GLU A 366 7.85 -17.40 18.83
N THR A 367 8.86 -17.63 17.99
CA THR A 367 10.06 -18.42 18.34
C THR A 367 10.86 -17.72 19.43
N LEU A 368 11.11 -16.40 19.30
CA LEU A 368 11.77 -15.61 20.34
C LEU A 368 11.01 -15.66 21.66
N ALA A 369 9.68 -15.53 21.64
CA ALA A 369 8.86 -15.64 22.85
C ALA A 369 8.95 -17.04 23.50
N LYS A 370 8.97 -18.11 22.70
CA LYS A 370 9.13 -19.50 23.19
C LYS A 370 10.51 -19.71 23.82
N ILE A 371 11.58 -19.19 23.24
CA ILE A 371 12.94 -19.26 23.79
C ILE A 371 12.95 -18.68 25.21
N VAL A 372 12.38 -17.49 25.39
CA VAL A 372 12.33 -16.86 26.71
C VAL A 372 11.51 -17.64 27.73
N GLN A 373 10.35 -18.17 27.32
CA GLN A 373 9.51 -18.97 28.22
C GLN A 373 10.21 -20.24 28.70
N LEU A 374 10.92 -20.93 27.80
CA LEU A 374 11.67 -22.13 28.15
C LEU A 374 12.82 -21.80 29.10
N GLU A 375 13.56 -20.72 28.85
CA GLU A 375 14.67 -20.31 29.70
C GLU A 375 14.25 -19.78 31.08
N ASN A 376 13.04 -19.23 31.22
CA ASN A 376 12.50 -18.78 32.50
C ASN A 376 11.88 -19.91 33.33
N ALA A 377 11.63 -21.08 32.72
CA ALA A 377 11.10 -22.26 33.41
C ALA A 377 12.19 -23.07 34.14
N PHE A 378 13.46 -22.75 33.90
CA PHE A 378 14.64 -23.31 34.57
C PHE A 378 15.31 -22.25 35.45
#